data_AF-A0A1E4NCY9-F1
#
_entry.id   AF-A0A1E4NCY9-F1
#
_cell.length_a   1.000
_cell.length_b   1.000
_cell.length_c   1.000
_cell.angle_alpha   90.00
_cell.angle_beta   90.00
_cell.angle_gamma   90.00
#
_symmetry.space_group_name_H-M   'P 1'
#
loop_
_entity.id
_entity.type
_entity.pdbx_description
1 polymer ?
#
loop_
_entity_poly.entity_id
_entity_poly.type
_entity_poly.pdbx_seq_one_letter_code
_entity_poly.pdbx_strand_id
1 'polypeptide(L)' 'MKLGKISPLAFSRMKQRGISIAALNDLLAHGQVERQLDGAKVIYLDSPLPAPNWAGRPQPRLYAVVDATGDVLTVERRVR' A
#
# COMPACT_ATOMS: atom_id res chain seq x y z
N MET A 1 5.75 -14.80 -3.23
CA MET A 1 6.91 -14.00 -2.79
C MET A 1 6.92 -13.97 -1.27
N LYS A 2 8.06 -14.23 -0.62
CA LYS A 2 8.16 -14.22 0.84
C LYS A 2 8.27 -12.76 1.27
N LEU A 3 7.21 -12.24 1.87
CA LEU A 3 7.18 -10.89 2.45
C LEU A 3 8.34 -10.75 3.44
N GLY A 4 9.14 -9.70 3.30
CA GLY A 4 10.01 -9.26 4.38
C GLY A 4 9.16 -8.88 5.59
N LYS A 5 9.81 -8.75 6.75
CA LYS A 5 9.13 -8.43 7.99
C LYS A 5 8.40 -7.08 7.83
N ILE A 6 7.17 -7.01 8.33
CA ILE A 6 6.47 -5.73 8.42
C ILE A 6 7.11 -4.95 9.55
N SER A 7 7.59 -3.74 9.28
CA SER A 7 8.18 -2.91 10.32
C SER A 7 7.13 -2.59 11.41
N PRO A 8 7.53 -2.49 12.70
CA PRO A 8 6.60 -2.14 13.78
C PRO A 8 5.87 -0.81 13.53
N LEU A 9 6.55 0.12 12.86
CA LEU A 9 5.99 1.42 12.46
C LEU A 9 4.89 1.24 11.39
N ALA A 10 5.15 0.45 10.34
CA ALA A 10 4.14 0.14 9.33
C ALA A 10 2.92 -0.53 9.95
N PHE A 11 3.14 -1.50 10.85
CA PHE A 11 2.05 -2.20 11.52
C PHE A 11 1.20 -1.26 12.40
N SER A 12 1.84 -0.35 13.14
CA SER A 12 1.14 0.65 13.95
C SER A 12 0.31 1.60 13.08
N ARG A 13 0.88 2.10 11.97
CA ARG A 13 0.17 2.96 11.01
C ARG A 13 -1.00 2.24 10.33
N MET A 14 -0.83 0.98 9.96
CA MET A 14 -1.90 0.15 9.43
C MET A 14 -3.06 0.06 10.41
N LYS A 15 -2.79 -0.25 11.68
CA LYS A 15 -3.82 -0.27 12.73
C LYS A 15 -4.51 1.08 12.92
N GLN A 16 -3.74 2.17 12.99
CA GLN A 16 -4.29 3.52 13.14
C GLN A 16 -5.21 3.94 11.99
N ARG A 17 -4.92 3.48 10.77
CA ARG A 17 -5.71 3.80 9.58
C ARG A 17 -6.77 2.76 9.22
N GLY A 18 -6.92 1.71 10.02
CA GLY A 18 -7.87 0.62 9.77
C GLY A 18 -7.53 -0.22 8.53
N ILE A 19 -6.25 -0.32 8.18
CA ILE A 19 -5.78 -1.12 7.04
C ILE A 19 -5.51 -2.55 7.54
N SER A 20 -6.31 -3.49 7.06
CA SER A 20 -6.18 -4.91 7.39
C SER A 20 -4.95 -5.53 6.72
N ILE A 21 -4.40 -6.58 7.34
CA ILE A 21 -3.33 -7.41 6.73
C ILE A 21 -3.79 -7.99 5.39
N ALA A 22 -5.07 -8.34 5.26
CA ALA A 22 -5.66 -8.77 4.00
C ALA A 22 -5.52 -7.71 2.89
N ALA A 23 -5.74 -6.43 3.20
CA ALA A 23 -5.59 -5.33 2.24
C ALA A 23 -4.12 -5.11 1.86
N LEU A 24 -3.19 -5.35 2.79
CA LEU A 24 -1.76 -5.36 2.46
C LEU A 24 -1.40 -6.52 1.53
N ASN A 25 -1.85 -7.73 1.82
CA ASN A 25 -1.61 -8.88 0.95
C ASN A 25 -2.19 -8.68 -0.45
N ASP A 26 -3.40 -8.12 -0.53
CA ASP A 26 -4.06 -7.76 -1.79
C ASP A 26 -3.25 -6.72 -2.57
N LEU A 27 -2.79 -5.67 -1.90
CA LEU A 27 -1.90 -4.67 -2.49
C LEU A 27 -0.59 -5.27 -3.00
N LEU A 28 -0.01 -6.22 -2.29
CA LEU A 28 1.24 -6.85 -2.71
C LEU A 28 1.05 -7.85 -3.85
N ALA A 29 -0.14 -8.46 -3.96
CA ALA A 29 -0.46 -9.42 -5.01
C ALA A 29 -0.92 -8.74 -6.31
N HIS A 30 -1.68 -7.65 -6.20
CA HIS A 30 -2.35 -6.99 -7.32
C HIS A 30 -1.84 -5.57 -7.59
N GLY A 31 -1.04 -5.00 -6.70
CA GLY A 31 -0.55 -3.63 -6.83
C GLY A 31 0.53 -3.49 -7.89
N GLN A 32 0.56 -2.30 -8.51
CA GLN A 32 1.61 -1.89 -9.41
C GLN A 32 2.87 -1.53 -8.63
N VAL A 33 3.99 -2.15 -9.00
CA VAL A 33 5.28 -1.94 -8.36
C VAL A 33 6.05 -0.87 -9.10
N GLU A 34 6.33 0.24 -8.44
CA GLU A 34 7.25 1.28 -8.88
C GLU A 34 8.58 1.13 -8.14
N ARG A 35 9.68 1.00 -8.88
CA ARG A 35 11.01 0.82 -8.30
C ARG A 35 11.70 2.18 -8.22
N GLN A 36 12.07 2.58 -7.01
CA GLN A 36 12.89 3.77 -6.80
C GLN A 36 14.37 3.47 -7.01
N LEU A 37 15.14 4.53 -7.30
CA LEU A 37 16.58 4.48 -7.54
C LEU A 37 17.36 3.89 -6.36
N ASP A 38 16.86 4.06 -5.13
CA ASP A 38 17.48 3.57 -3.90
C ASP A 38 17.22 2.08 -3.63
N GLY A 39 16.63 1.35 -4.60
CA GLY A 39 16.27 -0.06 -4.46
C GLY A 39 14.95 -0.30 -3.70
N ALA A 40 14.42 0.73 -3.04
CA ALA A 40 13.07 0.72 -2.49
C ALA A 40 12.01 0.55 -3.58
N LYS A 41 10.89 -0.06 -3.23
CA LYS A 41 9.73 -0.28 -4.09
C LYS A 41 8.52 0.37 -3.48
N VAL A 42 7.78 1.12 -4.27
CA VAL A 42 6.47 1.62 -3.88
C VAL A 42 5.43 0.82 -4.64
N ILE A 43 4.50 0.20 -3.92
CA ILE A 43 3.48 -0.65 -4.49
C ILE A 43 2.16 0.07 -4.35
N TYR A 44 1.52 0.38 -5.47
CA TYR A 44 0.26 1.11 -5.53
C TYR A 44 -0.88 0.17 -5.87
N LEU A 45 -1.97 0.24 -5.11
CA LEU A 45 -3.22 -0.39 -5.45
C LEU A 45 -4.30 0.67 -5.53
N ASP A 46 -4.91 0.79 -6.72
CA ASP A 46 -6.15 1.52 -6.89
C ASP A 46 -7.26 0.83 -6.08
N SER A 47 -8.03 1.59 -5.31
CA SER A 47 -9.04 0.99 -4.42
C SER A 47 -10.01 0.11 -5.23
N PRO A 48 -10.24 -1.16 -4.86
CA PRO A 48 -11.00 -2.11 -5.67
C PRO A 48 -12.53 -1.89 -5.64
N LEU A 49 -13.00 -0.69 -5.29
CA LEU A 49 -14.43 -0.38 -5.29
C LEU A 49 -14.74 0.60 -6.43
N PRO A 50 -15.65 0.26 -7.36
CA PRO A 50 -16.20 1.27 -8.25
C PRO A 50 -16.97 2.25 -7.37
N ALA A 51 -16.35 3.39 -7.04
CA ALA A 51 -17.09 4.50 -6.46
C ALA A 51 -18.17 4.90 -7.49
N PRO A 52 -19.44 5.05 -7.08
CA PRO A 52 -20.48 5.50 -8.01
C PRO A 52 -20.04 6.81 -8.65
N ASN A 53 -20.21 6.88 -9.98
CA ASN A 53 -19.69 7.87 -10.94
C ASN A 53 -20.05 9.35 -10.68
N TRP A 54 -20.59 9.70 -9.50
CA TRP A 54 -21.19 10.99 -9.18
C TRP A 54 -20.29 11.95 -8.37
N ALA A 55 -19.08 11.54 -8.02
CA ALA A 55 -18.16 12.42 -7.32
C ALA A 55 -16.84 12.49 -8.09
N GLY A 56 -16.51 13.66 -8.64
CA GLY A 56 -15.15 14.01 -9.06
C GLY A 56 -14.16 14.07 -7.89
N ARG A 57 -14.32 13.20 -6.90
CA ARG A 57 -13.42 13.05 -5.77
C ARG A 57 -12.29 12.12 -6.18
N PRO A 58 -11.03 12.54 -6.02
CA PRO A 58 -9.87 11.70 -6.27
C PRO A 58 -9.98 10.41 -5.46
N GLN A 59 -9.89 9.28 -6.16
CA GLN A 59 -10.02 7.97 -5.54
C GLN A 59 -8.89 7.75 -4.54
N PRO A 60 -9.18 7.18 -3.35
CA PRO A 60 -8.15 6.84 -2.40
C PRO A 60 -7.25 5.74 -2.98
N ARG A 61 -6.00 6.04 -3.32
CA ARG A 61 -4.97 5.04 -3.66
C ARG A 61 -4.35 4.48 -2.38
N LEU A 62 -4.35 3.17 -2.23
CA LEU A 62 -3.57 2.50 -1.20
C LEU A 62 -2.15 2.33 -1.74
N TYR A 63 -1.14 2.63 -0.94
CA TYR A 63 0.24 2.36 -1.31
C TYR A 63 1.02 1.77 -0.14
N ALA A 64 1.95 0.88 -0.44
CA ALA A 64 2.95 0.39 0.50
C ALA A 64 4.34 0.75 0.00
N VAL A 65 5.24 1.10 0.92
CA VAL A 65 6.67 1.23 0.64
C VAL A 65 7.36 0.01 1.20
N VAL A 66 8.14 -0.63 0.35
CA VAL A 66 8.95 -1.80 0.65
C VAL A 66 10.41 -1.42 0.40
N ASP A 67 11.31 -1.79 1.29
CA ASP A 67 12.73 -1.54 1.08
C ASP A 67 13.35 -2.50 0.03
N ALA A 68 14.66 -2.36 -0.19
CA ALA A 68 15.40 -3.26 -1.09
C ALA A 68 15.50 -4.71 -0.57
N THR A 69 15.39 -4.92 0.75
CA THR A 69 15.44 -6.23 1.42
C THR A 69 14.10 -6.97 1.37
N GLY A 70 13.02 -6.26 1.04
CA GLY A 70 11.65 -6.79 0.97
C GLY A 70 10.80 -6.46 2.20
N ASP A 71 11.31 -5.66 3.14
CA ASP A 71 10.62 -5.26 4.38
C ASP A 71 9.64 -4.12 4.13
N VAL A 72 8.44 -4.22 4.71
CA VAL A 72 7.39 -3.20 4.55
C VAL A 72 7.65 -2.05 5.52
N LEU A 73 8.03 -0.89 4.97
CA LEU A 73 8.37 0.32 5.70
C LEU A 73 7.14 1.14 6.10
N THR A 74 6.14 1.24 5.22
CA THR A 74 4.86 1.90 5.53
C THR A 74 3.75 1.45 4.60
N VAL A 75 2.50 1.62 5.04
CA VAL A 75 1.28 1.39 4.24
C VAL A 75 0.32 2.53 4.52
N GLU A 76 -0.10 3.24 3.48
CA GLU A 76 -0.92 4.43 3.62
C GLU A 76 -1.98 4.55 2.52
N ARG A 77 -3.05 5.26 2.83
CA ARG A 77 -4.13 5.60 1.89
C ARG A 77 -4.03 7.08 1.55
N ARG A 78 -3.77 7.40 0.28
CA ARG A 78 -3.71 8.78 -0.25
C ARG A 78 -4.98 9.07 -1.03
N VAL A 79 -5.71 10.10 -0.60
CA VAL A 79 -6.74 10.77 -1.40
C VAL A 79 -5.98 11.89 -2.12
N ARG A 80 -5.90 11.88 -3.46
CA ARG A 80 -5.21 12.95 -4.19
C ARG A 80 -6.02 14.24 -4.22
#